data_AF-A0A4Z0QQN3-F1
#
_entry.id   AF-A0A4Z0QQN3-F1
#
_cell.length_a   1.000
_cell.length_b   1.000
_cell.length_c   1.000
_cell.angle_alpha   90.00
_cell.angle_beta   90.00
_cell.angle_gamma   90.00
#
_symmetry.space_group_name_H-M   'P 1'
#
loop_
_entity.id
_entity.type
_entity.pdbx_description
1 polymer ?
#
loop_
_entity_poly.entity_id
_entity_poly.type
_entity_poly.pdbx_seq_one_letter_code
_entity_poly.pdbx_strand_id
1 'polypeptide(L)' 'MTDENYLIRKLEWVKYRLEMLNQIDEKLVEMRQLAEGARDNKLSGKQIKVINTRLHRCQQEVSEMDEQSRTFWLDFQ' A
#
# COMPACT_ATOMS: atom_id res chain seq x y z
N MET A 1 -22.07 20.14 -12.76
CA MET A 1 -20.77 19.61 -13.21
C MET A 1 -20.94 19.25 -14.68
N THR A 2 -20.03 19.62 -15.57
CA THR A 2 -20.09 19.14 -16.96
C THR A 2 -19.48 17.74 -17.04
N ASP A 3 -19.90 16.93 -18.00
CA ASP A 3 -19.34 15.58 -18.21
C ASP A 3 -17.82 15.62 -18.39
N GLU A 4 -17.32 16.64 -19.11
CA GLU A 4 -15.89 16.89 -19.29
C GLU A 4 -15.15 17.11 -17.96
N ASN A 5 -15.70 17.92 -17.05
CA ASN A 5 -15.10 18.16 -15.74
C ASN A 5 -15.09 16.90 -14.86
N TYR A 6 -16.12 16.06 -14.96
CA TYR A 6 -16.17 14.77 -14.27
C TYR A 6 -15.08 13.83 -14.79
N LEU A 7 -14.94 13.71 -16.12
CA LEU A 7 -13.93 12.84 -16.74
C LEU A 7 -12.50 13.29 -16.41
N ILE A 8 -12.21 14.59 -16.40
CA ILE A 8 -10.89 15.12 -16.01
C ILE A 8 -10.56 14.73 -14.57
N ARG A 9 -11.49 14.94 -13.63
CA ARG A 9 -11.28 14.57 -12.22
C ARG A 9 -11.13 13.06 -12.01
N LYS A 10 -11.87 12.27 -12.80
CA LYS A 10 -11.74 10.80 -12.77
C LYS A 10 -10.37 10.36 -13.28
N LEU A 11 -9.84 11.00 -14.32
CA LEU A 11 -8.50 10.73 -14.82
C LEU A 11 -7.42 11.09 -13.78
N GLU A 12 -7.55 12.23 -13.11
CA GLU A 12 -6.64 12.62 -12.02
C GLU A 12 -6.66 11.62 -10.87
N TRP A 13 -7.85 11.16 -10.46
CA TRP A 13 -7.99 10.12 -9.45
C TRP A 13 -7.34 8.80 -9.87
N VAL A 14 -7.54 8.34 -11.12
CA VAL A 14 -6.89 7.12 -11.63
C VAL A 14 -5.37 7.25 -11.59
N LYS A 15 -4.81 8.40 -12.01
CA LYS A 15 -3.36 8.64 -11.94
C LYS A 15 -2.85 8.58 -10.50
N TYR A 16 -3.54 9.23 -9.57
CA TYR A 16 -3.21 9.17 -8.15
C TYR A 16 -3.29 7.74 -7.62
N ARG A 17 -4.33 6.97 -7.97
CA ARG A 17 -4.47 5.58 -7.53
C ARG A 17 -3.35 4.69 -8.08
N LEU A 18 -2.92 4.88 -9.32
CA LEU A 18 -1.78 4.17 -9.90
C LEU A 18 -0.48 4.45 -9.13
N GLU A 19 -0.22 5.71 -8.77
CA GLU A 19 0.92 6.10 -7.93
C GLU A 19 0.90 5.37 -6.58
N MET A 20 -0.26 5.33 -5.92
CA MET A 20 -0.42 4.65 -4.62
C MET A 20 -0.26 3.15 -4.73
N LEU A 21 -0.77 2.53 -5.80
CA LEU A 21 -0.59 1.10 -6.06
C LEU A 21 0.88 0.73 -6.29
N ASN A 22 1.66 1.57 -6.98
CA ASN A 22 3.10 1.33 -7.15
C ASN A 22 3.82 1.33 -5.79
N GLN A 23 3.51 2.29 -4.92
CA GLN A 23 4.12 2.35 -3.59
C GLN A 23 3.65 1.20 -2.67
N ILE A 24 2.41 0.74 -2.81
CA ILE A 24 1.91 -0.46 -2.13
C ILE A 24 2.70 -1.69 -2.59
N ASP A 25 2.93 -1.85 -3.89
CA ASP A 25 3.68 -2.99 -4.43
C ASP A 25 5.11 -3.04 -3.88
N GLU A 26 5.79 -1.89 -3.79
CA GLU A 26 7.12 -1.78 -3.16
C GLU A 26 7.12 -2.28 -1.72
N LYS A 27 6.11 -1.90 -0.93
CA LYS A 27 5.96 -2.36 0.47
C LYS A 27 5.65 -3.85 0.55
N LEU A 28 4.84 -4.38 -0.35
CA LEU A 28 4.55 -5.82 -0.41
C LEU A 28 5.80 -6.63 -0.77
N VAL A 29 6.66 -6.10 -1.66
CA VAL A 29 7.97 -6.70 -1.95
C VAL A 29 8.87 -6.67 -0.72
N GLU A 30 8.93 -5.58 0.05
CA GLU A 30 9.66 -5.52 1.33
C GLU A 30 9.15 -6.59 2.31
N MET A 31 7.83 -6.71 2.47
CA MET A 31 7.23 -7.73 3.33
C MET A 31 7.61 -9.15 2.90
N ARG A 32 7.60 -9.42 1.59
CA ARG A 32 8.03 -10.72 1.05
C ARG A 32 9.48 -11.00 1.38
N GLN A 33 10.38 -10.04 1.16
CA GLN A 33 11.81 -10.18 1.46
C GLN A 33 12.07 -10.42 2.95
N LEU A 34 11.33 -9.74 3.84
CA LEU A 34 11.40 -9.96 5.29
C LEU A 34 10.97 -11.39 5.66
N ALA A 35 9.89 -11.88 5.06
CA ALA A 35 9.38 -13.23 5.31
C ALA A 35 10.32 -14.32 4.77
N GLU A 36 10.85 -14.16 3.55
CA GLU A 36 11.85 -15.05 2.96
C GLU A 36 13.13 -15.08 3.81
N GLY A 37 13.64 -13.90 4.18
CA GLY A 37 14.81 -13.78 5.05
C GLY A 37 14.61 -14.44 6.41
N ALA A 38 13.40 -14.38 6.98
CA ALA A 38 13.07 -15.05 8.24
C ALA A 38 12.96 -16.57 8.10
N ARG A 39 12.45 -17.07 6.97
CA ARG A 39 12.35 -18.50 6.68
C ARG A 39 13.73 -19.14 6.48
N ASP A 40 14.60 -18.44 5.76
CA ASP A 40 15.86 -19.01 5.27
C ASP A 40 17.00 -18.92 6.31
N ASN A 41 16.78 -18.25 7.44
CA ASN A 41 17.79 -18.04 8.48
C ASN A 41 17.32 -18.50 9.87
N LYS A 42 18.24 -19.04 10.67
CA LYS A 42 17.98 -19.31 12.09
C LYS A 42 18.02 -17.99 12.87
N LEU A 43 16.84 -17.47 13.21
CA LEU A 43 16.71 -16.21 13.92
C LEU A 43 16.66 -16.39 15.44
N SER A 44 17.27 -15.45 16.16
CA SER A 44 17.03 -15.26 17.60
C SER A 44 15.65 -14.65 17.86
N GLY A 45 15.12 -14.82 19.07
CA GLY A 45 13.86 -14.20 19.47
C GLY A 45 13.84 -12.67 19.31
N LYS A 46 14.99 -12.01 19.51
CA LYS A 46 15.14 -10.55 19.27
C LYS A 46 14.99 -10.21 17.79
N GLN A 47 15.61 -10.99 16.90
CA GLN A 47 15.49 -10.78 15.44
C GLN A 47 14.07 -11.03 14.94
N ILE A 48 13.41 -12.09 15.44
CA ILE A 48 12.00 -12.38 15.14
C ILE A 48 11.13 -11.17 15.53
N LYS A 49 11.32 -10.61 16.73
CA LYS A 49 10.55 -9.44 17.18
C LYS A 49 10.74 -8.23 16.27
N VAL A 50 11.98 -7.97 15.84
CA VAL A 50 12.28 -6.85 14.91
C VAL A 50 11.58 -7.04 13.57
N ILE A 51 11.63 -8.25 13.00
CA ILE A 51 10.98 -8.56 11.72
C ILE A 51 9.46 -8.41 11.85
N ASN A 52 8.86 -8.94 12.92
CA ASN A 52 7.42 -8.80 13.15
C ASN A 52 6.99 -7.34 13.29
N THR A 53 7.77 -6.50 14.00
CA THR A 53 7.48 -5.06 14.08
C THR A 53 7.53 -4.40 12.71
N ARG A 54 8.49 -4.75 11.85
CA ARG A 54 8.56 -4.23 10.48
C ARG A 54 7.38 -4.69 9.63
N LEU A 55 7.04 -5.98 9.65
CA LEU A 55 5.90 -6.54 8.93
C LEU A 55 4.59 -5.87 9.32
N HIS A 56 4.34 -5.66 10.61
CA HIS A 56 3.15 -4.96 11.09
C HIS A 56 3.09 -3.51 10.62
N ARG A 57 4.22 -2.80 10.63
CA ARG A 57 4.27 -1.43 10.12
C ARG A 57 3.96 -1.39 8.62
N CYS A 58 4.59 -2.26 7.82
CA CYS A 58 4.30 -2.33 6.38
C CYS A 58 2.82 -2.65 6.12
N GLN A 59 2.23 -3.57 6.89
CA GLN A 59 0.81 -3.90 6.79
C GLN A 59 -0.10 -2.70 7.06
N GLN A 60 0.19 -1.92 8.11
CA GLN A 60 -0.56 -0.70 8.44
C GLN A 60 -0.45 0.32 7.30
N GLU A 61 0.78 0.60 6.85
CA GLU A 61 1.02 1.56 5.77
C GLU A 61 0.31 1.14 4.47
N VAL A 62 0.38 -0.13 4.07
CA VAL A 62 -0.35 -0.65 2.89
C VAL A 62 -1.86 -0.45 3.05
N SER A 63 -2.42 -0.75 4.23
CA SER A 63 -3.86 -0.64 4.47
C SER A 63 -4.33 0.80 4.39
N GLU A 64 -3.59 1.73 5.00
CA GLU A 64 -3.89 3.17 4.99
C GLU A 64 -3.82 3.75 3.58
N MET A 65 -2.76 3.44 2.84
CA MET A 65 -2.59 3.92 1.46
C MET A 65 -3.69 3.40 0.54
N ASP A 66 -4.08 2.15 0.72
CA ASP A 66 -5.13 1.54 -0.05
C ASP A 66 -6.49 2.16 0.26
N GLU A 67 -6.82 2.35 1.54
CA GLU A 67 -8.05 3.00 1.99
C GLU A 67 -8.18 4.43 1.46
N GLN A 68 -7.11 5.23 1.58
CA GLN A 68 -7.11 6.63 1.16
C GLN A 68 -7.29 6.83 -0.36
N SER A 69 -6.81 5.88 -1.17
CA SER A 69 -6.77 6.05 -2.63
C SER A 69 -7.85 5.29 -3.39
N ARG A 70 -8.47 4.29 -2.77
CA ARG A 70 -9.48 3.41 -3.41
C ARG A 70 -10.76 4.12 -3.81
N THR A 71 -11.11 5.22 -3.15
CA THR A 71 -12.43 5.85 -3.30
C THR A 71 -12.36 7.12 -4.15
N PHE A 72 -13.11 7.14 -5.26
CA PHE A 72 -13.35 8.39 -5.99
C PHE A 72 -14.49 9.16 -5.33
N TRP A 73 -14.19 10.28 -4.69
CA TRP A 73 -15.13 11.03 -3.85
C TRP A 73 -16.34 11.61 -4.61
N LEU A 74 -16.27 11.74 -5.94
CA LEU A 74 -17.38 12.27 -6.74
C LEU A 74 -18.43 11.22 -7.13
N ASP A 75 -18.17 9.92 -6.95
CA ASP A 75 -19.17 8.88 -7.20
C ASP A 75 -20.22 8.79 -6.06
N PHE A 76 -20.06 9.58 -4.99
CA PHE A 76 -20.93 9.62 -3.81
C PHE A 76 -21.62 10.98 -3.58
N GLN A 77 -21.52 11.91 -4.53
CA GLN A 77 -22.25 13.19 -4.56
C GLN A 77 -23.52 13.09 -5.40
#